data_AF-A0A161M4D1-F1
#
_entry.id   AF-A0A161M4D1-F1
#
_cell.length_a   1.000
_cell.length_b   1.000
_cell.length_c   1.000
_cell.angle_alpha   90.00
_cell.angle_beta   90.00
_cell.angle_gamma   90.00
#
_symmetry.space_group_name_H-M   'P 1'
#
loop_
_entity.id
_entity.type
_entity.pdbx_description
1 polymer ?
#
loop_
_entity_poly.entity_id
_entity_poly.type
_entity_poly.pdbx_seq_one_letter_code
_entity_poly.pdbx_strand_id
1 'polypeptide(L)'
;KILQNLGKKERDEYAVLGDISEEELLKWENDVLTGKHVKKQINVIGELADIGFFIKLTHQVLCVKQVTQYEIERMLLMPKESTTLATLMTAFLCPTAMRGSLYLKPLMTYEVWAAILCRKLESWYNAYLKLQNKIQIFLKYGIEPYFWDFVGDQNPLLTSEFHTLPLVK
;
A
#
# COMPACT_ATOMS: atom_id res chain seq x y z
N LYS A 1 43.34 2.59 13.04
CA LYS A 1 42.97 1.40 12.24
C LYS A 1 41.45 1.19 12.17
N ILE A 2 40.71 1.17 13.29
CA ILE A 2 39.24 0.96 13.29
C ILE A 2 38.47 2.11 12.60
N LEU A 3 38.83 3.37 12.87
CA LEU A 3 38.18 4.56 12.26
C LEU A 3 38.41 4.68 10.73
N GLN A 4 39.54 4.20 10.22
CA GLN A 4 39.82 4.18 8.77
C GLN A 4 39.03 3.08 8.05
N ASN A 5 38.67 2.01 8.75
CA ASN A 5 37.85 0.92 8.19
C ASN A 5 36.36 1.29 8.17
N LEU A 6 35.89 2.07 9.14
CA LEU A 6 34.53 2.64 9.15
C LEU A 6 34.32 3.61 7.98
N GLY A 7 35.24 4.55 7.76
CA GLY A 7 35.16 5.49 6.62
C GLY A 7 35.48 4.88 5.25
N LYS A 8 35.94 3.63 5.19
CA LYS A 8 35.99 2.83 3.94
C LYS A 8 34.68 2.11 3.72
N LYS A 9 34.13 1.47 4.76
CA LYS A 9 32.84 0.78 4.70
C LYS A 9 31.68 1.72 4.37
N GLU A 10 31.66 2.93 4.94
CA GLU A 10 30.67 3.96 4.57
C GLU A 10 30.84 4.40 3.11
N ARG A 11 32.07 4.62 2.63
CA ARG A 11 32.31 4.96 1.22
C ARG A 11 31.95 3.84 0.25
N ASP A 12 32.17 2.60 0.64
CA ASP A 12 31.80 1.42 -0.15
C ASP A 12 30.27 1.21 -0.13
N GLU A 13 29.58 1.48 0.98
CA GLU A 13 28.11 1.45 1.07
C GLU A 13 27.45 2.58 0.25
N TYR A 14 28.02 3.79 0.24
CA TYR A 14 27.56 4.89 -0.63
C TYR A 14 27.89 4.65 -2.12
N ALA A 15 28.98 3.96 -2.44
CA ALA A 15 29.32 3.59 -3.81
C ALA A 15 28.38 2.52 -4.39
N VAL A 16 27.90 1.59 -3.54
CA VAL A 16 26.94 0.54 -3.95
C VAL A 16 25.52 1.10 -4.16
N LEU A 17 25.19 2.24 -3.56
CA LEU A 17 23.89 2.92 -3.75
C LEU A 17 23.87 3.92 -4.91
N GLY A 18 25.02 4.19 -5.55
CA GLY A 18 25.20 5.32 -6.45
C GLY A 18 25.22 5.01 -7.95
N ASP A 19 25.10 3.75 -8.37
CA ASP A 19 25.36 3.37 -9.77
C ASP A 19 24.16 2.70 -10.46
N ILE A 20 22.94 3.18 -10.16
CA ILE A 20 21.84 3.00 -11.11
C ILE A 20 22.07 4.06 -12.18
N SER A 21 22.44 3.61 -13.39
CA SER A 21 22.67 4.55 -14.49
C SER A 21 21.40 5.38 -14.73
N GLU A 22 21.56 6.66 -15.06
CA GLU A 22 20.44 7.55 -15.38
C GLU A 22 19.53 6.94 -16.47
N GLU A 23 20.13 6.18 -17.38
CA GLU A 23 19.43 5.39 -18.41
C GLU A 23 18.59 4.23 -17.85
N GLU A 24 19.08 3.49 -16.84
CA GLU A 24 18.31 2.45 -16.17
C GLU A 24 17.18 3.03 -15.32
N LEU A 25 17.41 4.17 -14.67
CA LEU A 25 16.39 4.88 -13.91
C LEU A 25 15.29 5.39 -14.86
N LEU A 26 15.67 6.03 -15.98
CA LEU A 26 14.76 6.49 -17.02
C LEU A 26 14.00 5.32 -17.67
N LYS A 27 14.66 4.18 -17.89
CA LYS A 27 14.03 2.98 -18.43
C LYS A 27 13.00 2.40 -17.45
N TRP A 28 13.37 2.27 -16.18
CA TRP A 28 12.43 1.86 -15.13
C TRP A 28 11.27 2.85 -15.01
N GLU A 29 11.54 4.15 -15.03
CA GLU A 29 10.51 5.19 -14.98
C GLU A 29 9.57 5.11 -16.18
N ASN A 30 10.10 4.85 -17.39
CA ASN A 30 9.29 4.62 -18.57
C ASN A 30 8.43 3.35 -18.40
N ASP A 31 9.03 2.24 -17.99
CA ASP A 31 8.34 0.95 -17.88
C ASP A 31 7.23 0.99 -16.81
N VAL A 32 7.45 1.70 -15.70
CA VAL A 32 6.53 1.80 -14.56
C VAL A 32 5.51 2.94 -14.72
N LEU A 33 5.94 4.16 -15.08
CA LEU A 33 5.07 5.34 -15.16
C LEU A 33 4.44 5.55 -16.54
N THR A 34 5.12 5.14 -17.61
CA THR A 34 4.61 5.28 -18.99
C THR A 34 4.13 3.99 -19.62
N GLY A 35 4.29 2.86 -18.92
CA GLY A 35 3.66 1.59 -19.28
C GLY A 35 2.21 1.83 -19.66
N LYS A 36 1.85 1.52 -20.92
CA LYS A 36 0.56 1.89 -21.55
C LYS A 36 -0.68 1.46 -20.73
N HIS A 37 -0.53 0.46 -19.88
CA HIS A 37 -1.58 -0.06 -19.02
C HIS A 37 -1.79 0.80 -17.76
N VAL A 38 -0.72 1.20 -17.09
CA VAL A 38 -0.75 1.89 -15.80
C VAL A 38 -1.27 3.33 -15.95
N LYS A 39 -0.80 4.04 -16.99
CA LYS A 39 -1.24 5.41 -17.30
C LYS A 39 -2.71 5.50 -17.75
N LYS A 40 -3.29 4.41 -18.26
CA LYS A 40 -4.73 4.33 -18.61
C LYS A 40 -5.61 4.02 -17.40
N GLN A 41 -5.09 3.33 -16.38
CA GLN A 41 -5.87 3.00 -15.20
C GLN A 41 -6.05 4.22 -14.30
N ILE A 42 -4.98 4.97 -14.01
CA ILE A 42 -5.09 6.10 -13.07
C ILE A 42 -5.84 7.31 -13.62
N ASN A 43 -5.70 7.61 -14.92
CA ASN A 43 -6.38 8.75 -15.54
C ASN A 43 -7.91 8.57 -15.68
N VAL A 44 -8.48 7.42 -15.30
CA VAL A 44 -9.89 7.06 -15.58
C VAL A 44 -10.70 6.78 -14.31
N ILE A 45 -10.07 6.66 -13.14
CA ILE A 45 -10.75 6.22 -11.91
C ILE A 45 -11.15 7.42 -11.06
N GLY A 46 -12.43 7.79 -11.10
CA GLY A 46 -13.01 8.81 -10.21
C GLY A 46 -12.90 8.41 -8.72
N GLU A 47 -12.85 7.11 -8.46
CA GLU A 47 -12.74 6.52 -7.13
C GLU A 47 -11.42 6.89 -6.43
N LEU A 48 -10.36 7.29 -7.16
CA LEU A 48 -9.14 7.82 -6.54
C LEU A 48 -9.39 9.16 -5.85
N ALA A 49 -10.30 9.98 -6.37
CA ALA A 49 -10.71 11.22 -5.71
C ALA A 49 -11.51 10.90 -4.44
N ASP A 50 -12.38 9.89 -4.47
CA ASP A 50 -13.13 9.44 -3.30
C ASP A 50 -12.22 8.87 -2.21
N ILE A 51 -11.22 8.07 -2.59
CA ILE A 51 -10.17 7.60 -1.68
C ILE A 51 -9.43 8.79 -1.06
N GLY A 52 -8.99 9.75 -1.88
CA GLY A 52 -8.32 10.96 -1.40
C GLY A 52 -9.19 11.76 -0.43
N PHE A 53 -10.49 11.90 -0.73
CA PHE A 53 -11.44 12.58 0.13
C PHE A 53 -11.66 11.84 1.46
N PHE A 54 -11.80 10.51 1.43
CA PHE A 54 -11.88 9.68 2.63
C PHE A 54 -10.64 9.82 3.52
N ILE A 55 -9.44 9.76 2.95
CA ILE A 55 -8.18 9.96 3.69
C ILE A 55 -8.12 11.37 4.28
N LYS A 56 -8.55 12.39 3.53
CA LYS A 56 -8.63 13.77 4.04
C LYS A 56 -9.55 13.89 5.25
N LEU A 57 -10.72 13.23 5.24
CA LEU A 57 -11.64 13.26 6.38
C LEU A 57 -11.12 12.49 7.60
N THR A 58 -10.36 11.42 7.38
CA THR A 58 -9.93 10.49 8.43
C THR A 58 -8.51 10.71 8.95
N HIS A 59 -7.72 11.60 8.34
CA HIS A 59 -6.29 11.76 8.64
C HIS A 59 -5.97 11.97 10.13
N GLN A 60 -6.81 12.73 10.85
CA GLN A 60 -6.63 12.97 12.29
C GLN A 60 -6.81 11.69 13.11
N VAL A 61 -7.83 10.90 12.80
CA VAL A 61 -8.13 9.63 13.50
C VAL A 61 -7.07 8.56 13.18
N LEU A 62 -6.52 8.61 11.98
CA LEU A 62 -5.43 7.74 11.54
C LEU A 62 -4.05 8.22 12.03
N CYS A 63 -3.97 9.40 12.63
CA CYS A 63 -2.71 10.05 13.02
C CYS A 63 -1.72 10.19 11.86
N VAL A 64 -2.21 10.44 10.64
CA VAL A 64 -1.39 10.61 9.43
C VAL A 64 -1.42 12.07 8.97
N LYS A 65 -0.36 12.49 8.27
CA LYS A 65 -0.32 13.79 7.62
C LYS A 65 -1.35 13.85 6.50
N GLN A 66 -1.79 15.06 6.15
CA GLN A 66 -2.65 15.24 4.98
C GLN A 66 -1.90 14.80 3.72
N VAL A 67 -2.58 14.01 2.90
CA VAL A 67 -2.06 13.47 1.64
C VAL A 67 -2.70 14.25 0.49
N THR A 68 -1.88 14.67 -0.48
CA THR A 68 -2.39 15.37 -1.66
C THR A 68 -2.99 14.37 -2.65
N GLN A 69 -3.87 14.83 -3.54
CA GLN A 69 -4.45 13.94 -4.56
C GLN A 69 -3.38 13.27 -5.45
N TYR A 70 -2.35 14.04 -5.84
CA TYR A 70 -1.22 13.51 -6.58
C TYR A 70 -0.51 12.35 -5.85
N GLU A 71 -0.34 12.46 -4.54
CA GLU A 71 0.27 11.40 -3.73
C GLU A 71 -0.64 10.16 -3.62
N ILE A 72 -1.96 10.32 -3.64
CA ILE A 72 -2.93 9.21 -3.67
C ILE A 72 -2.79 8.40 -4.96
N GLU A 73 -2.61 9.06 -6.10
CA GLU A 73 -2.38 8.39 -7.37
C GLU A 73 -1.02 7.68 -7.37
N ARG A 74 0.04 8.40 -7.00
CA ARG A 74 1.42 7.89 -6.97
C ARG A 74 1.57 6.68 -6.04
N MET A 75 0.91 6.68 -4.89
CA MET A 75 1.08 5.61 -3.90
C MET A 75 0.54 4.26 -4.39
N LEU A 76 -0.45 4.26 -5.28
CA LEU A 76 -1.01 3.04 -5.88
C LEU A 76 -0.26 2.62 -7.16
N LEU A 77 0.39 3.56 -7.85
CA LEU A 77 1.29 3.26 -8.99
C LEU A 77 2.53 2.47 -8.55
N MET A 78 3.11 2.87 -7.42
CA MET A 78 4.36 2.30 -6.93
C MET A 78 4.23 1.88 -5.46
N PRO A 79 3.42 0.84 -5.15
CA PRO A 79 3.13 0.47 -3.76
C PRO A 79 4.36 0.08 -2.94
N LYS A 80 5.37 -0.52 -3.58
CA LYS A 80 6.63 -0.93 -2.94
C LYS A 80 7.48 0.26 -2.49
N GLU A 81 7.47 1.33 -3.28
CA GLU A 81 8.30 2.53 -3.07
C GLU A 81 7.56 3.67 -2.36
N SER A 82 6.26 3.50 -2.05
CA SER A 82 5.45 4.56 -1.48
C SER A 82 5.51 4.59 0.04
N THR A 83 6.22 5.58 0.59
CA THR A 83 6.17 5.90 2.03
C THR A 83 4.77 6.33 2.48
N THR A 84 4.03 7.01 1.60
CA THR A 84 2.63 7.40 1.84
C THR A 84 1.74 6.17 2.03
N LEU A 85 1.83 5.18 1.13
CA LEU A 85 1.09 3.92 1.28
C LEU A 85 1.55 3.17 2.53
N ALA A 86 2.86 3.05 2.76
CA ALA A 86 3.39 2.37 3.94
C ALA A 86 2.88 2.99 5.25
N THR A 87 2.77 4.32 5.31
CA THR A 87 2.22 5.06 6.45
C THR A 87 0.74 4.72 6.65
N LEU A 88 -0.06 4.77 5.59
CA LEU A 88 -1.49 4.44 5.63
C LEU A 88 -1.72 2.98 6.03
N MET A 89 -0.99 2.04 5.42
CA MET A 89 -1.12 0.61 5.73
C MET A 89 -0.71 0.31 7.17
N THR A 90 0.36 0.96 7.66
CA THR A 90 0.75 0.84 9.06
C THR A 90 -0.36 1.37 9.99
N ALA A 91 -1.01 2.48 9.65
CA ALA A 91 -2.13 3.03 10.43
C ALA A 91 -3.39 2.14 10.41
N PHE A 92 -3.73 1.58 9.25
CA PHE A 92 -4.92 0.73 9.07
C PHE A 92 -4.77 -0.67 9.67
N LEU A 93 -3.56 -1.22 9.67
CA LEU A 93 -3.30 -2.59 10.09
C LEU A 93 -2.81 -2.70 11.53
N CYS A 94 -2.30 -1.62 12.13
CA CYS A 94 -1.98 -1.63 13.55
C CYS A 94 -3.24 -1.55 14.43
N PRO A 95 -3.20 -2.14 15.64
CA PRO A 95 -4.28 -1.99 16.61
C PRO A 95 -4.55 -0.52 16.93
N THR A 96 -5.83 -0.15 17.12
CA THR A 96 -6.25 1.24 17.39
C THR A 96 -5.47 1.88 18.55
N ALA A 97 -5.19 1.11 19.61
CA ALA A 97 -4.44 1.58 20.78
C ALA A 97 -2.99 2.01 20.45
N MET A 98 -2.42 1.53 19.35
CA MET A 98 -1.03 1.81 18.96
C MET A 98 -0.90 3.01 18.01
N ARG A 99 -2.00 3.46 17.36
CA ARG A 99 -2.00 4.54 16.36
C ARG A 99 -1.51 5.87 16.90
N GLY A 100 -1.82 6.20 18.15
CA GLY A 100 -1.39 7.45 18.79
C GLY A 100 0.14 7.60 18.89
N SER A 101 0.91 6.52 18.75
CA SER A 101 2.37 6.51 18.81
C SER A 101 3.03 6.13 17.47
N LEU A 102 2.27 6.12 16.37
CA LEU A 102 2.78 5.69 15.06
C LEU A 102 4.00 6.50 14.62
N TYR A 103 4.02 7.79 14.93
CA TYR A 103 5.13 8.70 14.62
C TYR A 103 6.44 8.37 15.35
N LEU A 104 6.39 7.54 16.40
CA LEU A 104 7.56 7.07 17.15
C LEU A 104 8.03 5.68 16.71
N LYS A 105 7.29 5.01 15.82
CA LYS A 105 7.56 3.63 15.40
C LYS A 105 8.00 3.58 13.96
N PRO A 106 8.86 2.61 13.60
CA PRO A 106 9.15 2.35 12.20
C PRO A 106 7.87 1.94 11.46
N LEU A 107 7.74 2.41 10.23
CA LEU A 107 6.67 1.99 9.33
C LEU A 107 6.86 0.51 8.96
N MET A 108 5.76 -0.20 8.72
CA MET A 108 5.83 -1.55 8.18
C MET A 108 6.43 -1.50 6.77
N THR A 109 7.36 -2.41 6.47
CA THR A 109 7.85 -2.60 5.10
C THR A 109 6.74 -3.18 4.22
N TYR A 110 6.91 -3.12 2.89
CA TYR A 110 5.97 -3.65 1.93
C TYR A 110 5.56 -5.10 2.24
N GLU A 111 6.55 -5.96 2.49
CA GLU A 111 6.36 -7.38 2.75
C GLU A 111 5.55 -7.60 4.04
N VAL A 112 5.84 -6.82 5.07
CA VAL A 112 5.19 -6.93 6.38
C VAL A 112 3.72 -6.52 6.29
N TRP A 113 3.44 -5.33 5.74
CA TRP A 113 2.04 -4.88 5.68
C TRP A 113 1.24 -5.71 4.68
N ALA A 114 1.83 -6.16 3.57
CA ALA A 114 1.14 -6.99 2.59
C ALA A 114 0.77 -8.36 3.16
N ALA A 115 1.66 -8.98 3.94
CA ALA A 115 1.36 -10.23 4.64
C ALA A 115 0.24 -10.07 5.67
N ILE A 116 0.25 -8.98 6.45
CA ILE A 116 -0.80 -8.70 7.43
C ILE A 116 -2.13 -8.42 6.73
N LEU A 117 -2.12 -7.67 5.64
CA LEU A 117 -3.30 -7.41 4.81
C LEU A 117 -3.88 -8.72 4.28
N CYS A 118 -3.05 -9.61 3.73
CA CYS A 118 -3.47 -10.91 3.21
C CYS A 118 -4.17 -11.74 4.30
N ARG A 119 -3.58 -11.85 5.49
CA ARG A 119 -4.18 -12.57 6.64
C ARG A 119 -5.49 -11.93 7.11
N LYS A 120 -5.60 -10.59 7.06
CA LYS A 120 -6.83 -9.87 7.39
C LYS A 120 -7.94 -10.18 6.37
N LEU A 121 -7.62 -10.16 5.07
CA LEU A 121 -8.57 -10.56 4.03
C LEU A 121 -9.00 -12.03 4.21
N GLU A 122 -8.08 -12.96 4.45
CA GLU A 122 -8.45 -14.35 4.73
C GLU A 122 -9.45 -14.47 5.89
N SER A 123 -9.28 -13.68 6.95
CA SER A 123 -10.23 -13.68 8.07
C SER A 123 -11.64 -13.23 7.64
N TRP A 124 -11.73 -12.30 6.69
CA TRP A 124 -12.99 -11.83 6.12
C TRP A 124 -13.63 -12.90 5.24
N TYR A 125 -12.86 -13.53 4.34
CA TYR A 125 -13.33 -14.64 3.52
C TYR A 125 -13.80 -15.82 4.37
N ASN A 126 -13.05 -16.20 5.41
CA ASN A 126 -13.45 -17.25 6.35
C ASN A 126 -14.75 -16.90 7.10
N ALA A 127 -14.96 -15.63 7.46
CA ALA A 127 -16.21 -15.19 8.06
C ALA A 127 -17.37 -15.24 7.07
N TYR A 128 -17.15 -14.79 5.83
CA TYR A 128 -18.16 -14.84 4.76
C TYR A 128 -18.54 -16.29 4.44
N LEU A 129 -17.58 -17.20 4.35
CA LEU A 129 -17.84 -18.62 4.12
C LEU A 129 -18.71 -19.27 5.21
N LYS A 130 -18.57 -18.82 6.46
CA LYS A 130 -19.36 -19.31 7.60
C LYS A 130 -20.78 -18.74 7.64
N LEU A 131 -20.95 -17.46 7.31
CA LEU A 131 -22.24 -16.77 7.43
C LEU A 131 -23.06 -16.82 6.15
N GLN A 132 -22.41 -16.88 4.98
CA GLN A 132 -23.01 -16.85 3.64
C GLN A 132 -24.02 -15.71 3.46
N ASN A 133 -23.79 -14.59 4.16
CA ASN A 133 -24.70 -13.44 4.18
C ASN A 133 -23.91 -12.13 4.21
N LYS A 134 -23.92 -11.43 3.07
CA LYS A 134 -23.20 -10.16 2.87
C LYS A 134 -23.64 -9.06 3.86
N ILE A 135 -24.93 -9.01 4.21
CA ILE A 135 -25.48 -8.00 5.13
C ILE A 135 -25.02 -8.26 6.57
N GLN A 136 -25.03 -9.52 7.02
CA GLN A 136 -24.52 -9.84 8.36
C GLN A 136 -23.02 -9.56 8.49
N ILE A 137 -22.25 -9.80 7.42
CA ILE A 137 -20.83 -9.45 7.36
C ILE A 137 -20.63 -7.94 7.46
N PHE A 138 -21.41 -7.16 6.72
CA PHE A 138 -21.39 -5.70 6.81
C PHE A 138 -21.67 -5.21 8.23
N LEU A 139 -22.76 -5.68 8.86
CA LEU A 139 -23.12 -5.28 10.22
C LEU A 139 -22.06 -5.65 11.26
N LYS A 140 -21.36 -6.77 11.07
CA LYS A 140 -20.37 -7.27 12.04
C LYS A 140 -18.97 -6.69 11.85
N TYR A 141 -18.54 -6.49 10.60
CA TYR A 141 -17.16 -6.13 10.27
C TYR A 141 -17.03 -4.81 9.50
N GLY A 142 -18.13 -4.21 9.07
CA GLY A 142 -18.13 -2.99 8.26
C GLY A 142 -17.66 -3.19 6.82
N ILE A 143 -17.71 -4.43 6.31
CA ILE A 143 -17.29 -4.75 4.94
C ILE A 143 -18.48 -4.55 4.00
N GLU A 144 -18.33 -3.65 3.04
CA GLU A 144 -19.38 -3.32 2.07
C GLU A 144 -19.89 -4.57 1.33
N PRO A 145 -21.21 -4.80 1.20
CA PRO A 145 -21.75 -5.98 0.52
C PRO A 145 -21.23 -6.19 -0.92
N TYR A 146 -20.96 -5.09 -1.65
CA TYR A 146 -20.41 -5.14 -3.01
C TYR A 146 -18.94 -5.56 -3.07
N PHE A 147 -18.23 -5.61 -1.94
CA PHE A 147 -16.82 -6.03 -1.88
C PHE A 147 -16.58 -7.35 -2.62
N TRP A 148 -17.43 -8.35 -2.39
CA TRP A 148 -17.28 -9.68 -2.98
C TRP A 148 -17.50 -9.69 -4.49
N ASP A 149 -18.35 -8.80 -5.00
CA ASP A 149 -18.62 -8.67 -6.43
C ASP A 149 -17.43 -8.01 -7.16
N PHE A 150 -16.75 -7.07 -6.48
CA PHE A 150 -15.57 -6.37 -7.01
C PHE A 150 -14.25 -7.11 -6.79
N VAL A 151 -14.05 -7.78 -5.66
CA VAL A 151 -12.78 -8.46 -5.35
C VAL A 151 -12.81 -9.94 -5.75
N GLY A 152 -14.00 -10.53 -5.82
CA GLY A 152 -14.22 -11.93 -6.18
C GLY A 152 -14.35 -12.85 -4.95
N ASP A 153 -14.62 -14.12 -5.22
CA ASP A 153 -14.97 -15.13 -4.21
C ASP A 153 -13.77 -15.68 -3.43
N GLN A 154 -12.55 -15.36 -3.84
CA GLN A 154 -11.31 -15.80 -3.20
C GLN A 154 -10.41 -14.60 -2.91
N ASN A 155 -9.59 -14.72 -1.86
CA ASN A 155 -8.62 -13.69 -1.52
C ASN A 155 -7.56 -13.56 -2.62
N PRO A 156 -7.49 -12.43 -3.36
CA PRO A 156 -6.57 -12.28 -4.49
C PRO A 156 -5.10 -12.23 -4.03
N LEU A 157 -4.85 -11.90 -2.76
CA LEU A 157 -3.51 -11.80 -2.19
C LEU A 157 -2.88 -13.17 -1.87
N LEU A 158 -3.60 -14.27 -2.11
CA LEU A 158 -3.04 -15.63 -2.00
C LEU A 158 -2.27 -16.04 -3.25
N THR A 159 -2.63 -15.48 -4.41
CA THR A 159 -2.05 -15.85 -5.70
C THR A 159 -1.23 -14.73 -6.32
N SER A 160 -1.47 -13.48 -5.92
CA SER A 160 -0.89 -12.28 -6.52
C SER A 160 -0.36 -11.33 -5.47
N GLU A 161 0.73 -10.64 -5.76
CA GLU A 161 1.23 -9.56 -4.90
C GLU A 161 0.37 -8.30 -5.06
N PHE A 162 0.23 -7.50 -4.00
CA PHE A 162 -0.64 -6.31 -4.01
C PHE A 162 -0.41 -5.37 -5.21
N HIS A 163 0.84 -5.04 -5.52
CA HIS A 163 1.19 -4.14 -6.64
C HIS A 163 0.91 -4.70 -8.04
N THR A 164 0.58 -5.99 -8.14
CA THR A 164 0.21 -6.63 -9.41
C THR A 164 -1.30 -6.66 -9.63
N LEU A 165 -2.09 -6.30 -8.61
CA LEU A 165 -3.54 -6.27 -8.70
C LEU A 165 -3.99 -5.11 -9.60
N PRO A 166 -4.96 -5.33 -10.50
CA PRO A 166 -5.47 -4.28 -11.33
C PRO A 166 -6.35 -3.33 -10.49
N LEU A 167 -6.22 -2.01 -10.72
CA LEU A 167 -7.05 -1.00 -10.06
C LEU A 167 -8.48 -0.92 -10.64
N VAL A 168 -8.67 -1.48 -11.84
CA VAL A 168 -9.96 -1.60 -12.54
C VAL A 168 -10.17 -3.04 -12.98
N LYS A 169 -11.39 -3.52 -12.88
CA LYS A 169 -11.81 -4.79 -13.48
C LYS A 169 -12.03 -4.65 -14.98
#